data_AF-A0A822FXF3-F1
#
_entry.id   AF-A0A822FXF3-F1
#
_cell.length_a   1.000
_cell.length_b   1.000
_cell.length_c   1.000
_cell.angle_alpha   90.00
_cell.angle_beta   90.00
_cell.angle_gamma   90.00
#
_symmetry.space_group_name_H-M   'P 1'
#
loop_
_entity.id
_entity.type
_entity.pdbx_description
1 polymer ?
#
loop_
_entity_poly.entity_id
_entity_poly.type
_entity_poly.pdbx_seq_one_letter_code
_entity_poly.pdbx_strand_id
1 'polypeptide(L)'
;MKPYRVELTNCLVLEYKMHKKMNIYCPSEASIHDMTRFHSEDYVDFLSRVAPNSQEFQRFYSIYNLGDDCPVFTGLFDFCKLYTGASLLSATKINHK
;
A
#
# COMPACT_ATOMS: atom_id res chain seq x y z
N MET A 1 10.87 4.50 -7.81
CA MET A 1 9.66 3.63 -7.89
C MET A 1 8.55 4.34 -8.70
N LYS A 2 7.80 3.65 -9.58
CA LYS A 2 6.71 4.24 -10.40
C LYS A 2 5.43 3.37 -10.36
N PRO A 3 4.42 3.71 -9.53
CA PRO A 3 3.23 2.86 -9.32
C PRO A 3 2.43 2.55 -10.60
N TYR A 4 2.44 3.46 -11.57
CA TYR A 4 1.71 3.32 -12.84
C TYR A 4 2.03 2.04 -13.63
N ARG A 5 3.17 1.39 -13.36
CA ARG A 5 3.52 0.08 -13.95
C ARG A 5 2.48 -1.01 -13.67
N VAL A 6 1.77 -0.93 -12.54
CA VAL A 6 0.70 -1.88 -12.19
C VAL A 6 -0.50 -1.69 -13.12
N GLU A 7 -0.86 -0.45 -13.44
CA GLU A 7 -1.93 -0.14 -14.40
C GLU A 7 -1.56 -0.65 -15.80
N LEU A 8 -0.33 -0.40 -16.25
CA LEU A 8 0.15 -0.93 -17.54
C LEU A 8 0.05 -2.46 -17.62
N THR A 9 0.37 -3.15 -16.52
CA THR A 9 0.22 -4.60 -16.42
C THR A 9 -1.25 -5.00 -16.51
N ASN A 10 -2.14 -4.30 -15.79
CA ASN A 10 -3.58 -4.54 -15.82
C ASN A 10 -4.16 -4.34 -17.22
N CYS A 11 -3.76 -3.28 -17.95
CA CYS A 11 -4.16 -3.07 -19.34
C CYS A 11 -3.82 -4.27 -20.22
N LEU A 12 -2.59 -4.79 -20.13
CA LEU A 12 -2.18 -5.98 -20.89
C LEU A 12 -2.99 -7.23 -20.51
N VAL A 13 -3.25 -7.45 -19.22
CA VAL A 13 -4.09 -8.56 -18.73
C VAL A 13 -5.52 -8.48 -19.30
N LEU A 14 -6.06 -7.26 -19.42
CA LEU A 14 -7.38 -7.01 -19.99
C LEU A 14 -7.38 -7.23 -21.52
N GLU A 15 -6.45 -6.61 -22.24
CA GLU A 15 -6.35 -6.66 -23.71
C GLU A 15 -6.06 -8.08 -24.22
N TYR A 16 -5.20 -8.83 -23.53
CA TYR A 16 -4.96 -10.25 -23.83
C TYR A 16 -6.09 -11.18 -23.35
N LYS A 17 -7.16 -10.62 -22.78
CA LYS A 17 -8.33 -11.39 -22.29
C LYS A 17 -7.97 -12.44 -21.24
N MET A 18 -6.83 -12.27 -20.55
CA MET A 18 -6.37 -13.20 -19.51
C MET A 18 -7.32 -13.21 -18.32
N HIS A 19 -7.94 -12.06 -18.03
CA HIS A 19 -8.97 -11.90 -17.01
C HIS A 19 -10.15 -12.88 -17.14
N LYS A 20 -10.44 -13.40 -18.34
CA LYS A 20 -11.50 -14.41 -18.55
C LYS A 20 -11.16 -15.78 -17.96
N LYS A 21 -9.90 -16.02 -17.62
CA LYS A 21 -9.38 -17.29 -17.07
C LYS A 21 -8.96 -17.16 -15.61
N MET A 22 -9.32 -16.07 -14.94
CA MET A 22 -9.00 -15.84 -13.53
C MET A 22 -10.14 -15.12 -12.83
N ASN A 23 -10.19 -15.26 -11.51
CA ASN A 23 -11.12 -14.50 -10.71
C ASN A 23 -10.52 -13.12 -10.43
N ILE A 24 -11.24 -12.06 -10.81
CA ILE A 24 -10.86 -10.68 -10.51
C ILE A 24 -11.52 -10.28 -9.20
N TYR A 25 -10.75 -9.66 -8.31
CA TYR A 25 -11.25 -9.13 -7.05
C TYR A 25 -10.89 -7.65 -6.94
N CYS A 26 -11.81 -6.88 -6.38
CA CYS A 26 -11.53 -5.53 -5.90
C CYS A 26 -11.16 -5.63 -4.41
N PRO A 27 -9.89 -5.42 -4.02
CA PRO A 27 -9.48 -5.57 -2.64
C PRO A 27 -9.99 -4.42 -1.77
N SER A 28 -10.41 -4.75 -0.55
CA SER A 28 -10.65 -3.74 0.49
C SER A 28 -9.34 -3.14 0.97
N GLU A 29 -9.36 -1.87 1.33
CA GLU A 29 -8.22 -1.19 1.94
C GLU A 29 -7.85 -1.84 3.29
N ALA A 30 -6.55 -2.01 3.56
CA ALA A 30 -6.09 -2.45 4.86
C ALA A 30 -6.36 -1.38 5.92
N SER A 31 -6.84 -1.80 7.09
CA SER A 31 -7.04 -0.92 8.24
C SER A 31 -5.72 -0.66 8.98
N ILE A 32 -5.71 0.36 9.84
CA ILE A 32 -4.61 0.59 10.79
C ILE A 32 -4.38 -0.65 11.67
N HIS A 33 -5.47 -1.28 12.12
CA HIS A 33 -5.41 -2.53 12.88
C HIS A 33 -4.68 -3.63 12.10
N ASP A 34 -4.95 -3.78 10.80
CA ASP A 34 -4.29 -4.79 9.98
C ASP A 34 -2.78 -4.57 9.86
N MET A 35 -2.35 -3.33 9.69
CA MET A 35 -0.93 -2.97 9.57
C MET A 35 -0.18 -3.10 10.90
N THR A 36 -0.84 -2.78 12.02
CA THR A 36 -0.26 -2.82 13.37
C THR A 36 -0.16 -4.24 13.94
N ARG A 37 -0.69 -5.26 13.25
CA ARG A 37 -0.39 -6.67 13.57
C ARG A 37 1.09 -7.03 13.44
N PHE A 38 1.87 -6.21 12.72
CA PHE A 38 3.31 -6.37 12.58
C PHE A 38 4.08 -5.07 12.86
N HIS A 39 3.63 -3.95 12.30
CA HIS A 39 4.28 -2.65 12.49
C HIS A 39 3.93 -2.03 13.85
N SER A 40 4.80 -1.18 14.40
CA SER A 40 4.47 -0.43 15.61
C SER A 40 3.33 0.56 15.36
N GLU A 41 2.49 0.77 16.37
CA GLU A 41 1.37 1.71 16.31
C GLU A 41 1.85 3.14 15.98
N ASP A 42 2.90 3.60 16.65
CA ASP A 42 3.48 4.94 16.44
C ASP A 42 3.97 5.14 14.99
N TYR A 43 4.46 4.10 14.33
CA TYR A 43 4.91 4.19 12.95
C TYR A 43 3.73 4.28 11.98
N VAL A 44 2.69 3.46 12.18
CA VAL A 44 1.50 3.48 11.33
C VAL A 44 0.73 4.79 11.52
N ASP A 45 0.63 5.30 12.75
CA ASP A 45 0.03 6.61 13.04
C ASP A 45 0.80 7.74 12.34
N PHE A 46 2.13 7.72 12.45
CA PHE A 46 2.99 8.65 11.72
C PHE A 46 2.75 8.61 10.21
N LEU A 47 2.76 7.42 9.59
CA LEU A 47 2.51 7.26 8.16
C LEU A 47 1.13 7.77 7.74
N SER A 48 0.12 7.61 8.61
CA SER A 48 -1.25 8.07 8.33
C SER A 48 -1.40 9.59 8.30
N ARG A 49 -0.50 10.32 8.96
CA ARG A 49 -0.56 11.78 9.12
C ARG A 49 0.48 12.53 8.30
N VAL A 50 1.59 11.88 7.94
CA VAL A 50 2.69 12.54 7.26
C VAL A 50 2.27 13.02 5.86
N ALA A 51 2.54 14.29 5.58
CA ALA A 51 2.26 14.92 4.28
C ALA A 51 3.53 15.57 3.73
N PRO A 52 3.64 15.76 2.39
CA PRO A 52 4.74 16.51 1.81
C PRO A 52 4.87 17.89 2.47
N ASN A 53 6.10 18.28 2.80
CA ASN A 53 6.43 19.56 3.46
C ASN A 53 5.96 19.73 4.92
N SER A 54 5.51 18.66 5.59
CA SER A 54 5.17 18.73 7.01
C SER A 54 6.43 18.88 7.89
N GLN A 55 6.69 20.09 8.37
CA GLN A 55 7.85 20.37 9.22
C GLN A 55 7.78 19.68 10.59
N GLU A 56 6.56 19.49 11.12
CA GLU A 56 6.30 18.83 12.40
C GLU A 56 6.88 17.41 12.48
N PHE A 57 6.95 16.74 11.34
CA PHE A 57 7.31 15.33 11.24
C PHE A 57 8.79 15.08 10.88
N GLN A 58 9.58 16.13 10.62
CA GLN A 58 10.97 15.98 10.16
C GLN A 58 11.86 15.19 11.13
N ARG A 59 11.64 15.32 12.45
CA ARG A 59 12.39 14.57 13.46
C ARG A 59 12.23 13.05 13.34
N PHE A 60 11.12 12.59 12.78
CA PHE A 60 10.81 11.17 12.62
C PHE A 60 11.37 10.59 11.31
N TYR A 61 11.86 11.42 10.39
CA TYR A 61 12.34 10.95 9.08
C TYR A 61 13.58 10.07 9.24
N SER A 62 14.52 10.47 10.11
CA SER A 62 15.68 9.64 10.43
C SER A 62 15.32 8.38 11.23
N ILE A 63 14.32 8.48 12.12
CA ILE A 63 13.87 7.37 12.96
C ILE A 63 13.21 6.27 12.11
N TYR A 64 12.34 6.66 11.18
CA TYR A 64 11.57 5.76 10.33
C TYR A 64 12.15 5.59 8.92
N ASN A 65 13.38 6.07 8.70
CA ASN A 65 14.12 5.97 7.44
C ASN A 65 13.33 6.48 6.21
N LEU A 66 12.65 7.62 6.36
CA LEU A 66 12.06 8.36 5.25
C LEU A 66 13.03 9.43 4.74
N GLY A 67 13.19 9.52 3.43
CA GLY A 67 14.22 10.35 2.80
C GLY A 67 14.35 10.05 1.32
N ASP A 68 15.59 10.00 0.82
CA ASP A 68 15.86 9.89 -0.62
C ASP A 68 15.30 8.61 -1.25
N ASP A 69 15.50 7.46 -0.60
CA ASP A 69 15.02 6.17 -1.11
C ASP A 69 13.52 5.95 -0.86
N CYS A 70 13.02 6.50 0.25
CA CYS A 70 11.63 6.37 0.71
C CYS A 70 11.02 7.77 0.93
N PRO A 71 10.72 8.52 -0.14
CA PRO A 71 10.24 9.89 -0.02
C PRO A 71 8.77 9.93 0.43
N VAL A 72 8.41 10.99 1.15
CA VAL A 72 7.00 11.31 1.42
C VAL A 72 6.37 11.92 0.17
N PHE A 73 5.20 11.42 -0.22
CA PHE A 73 4.44 11.91 -1.36
C PHE A 73 2.95 11.97 -1.03
N THR A 74 2.19 12.74 -1.82
CA THR A 74 0.74 12.85 -1.65
C THR A 74 0.06 11.49 -1.87
N GLY A 75 -0.74 11.05 -0.90
CA GLY A 75 -1.42 9.76 -0.96
C GLY A 75 -0.55 8.56 -0.56
N LEU A 76 0.57 8.79 0.14
CA LEU A 76 1.47 7.73 0.60
C LEU A 76 0.73 6.65 1.41
N PHE A 77 -0.06 7.06 2.40
CA PHE A 77 -0.76 6.08 3.25
C PHE A 77 -1.86 5.35 2.50
N ASP A 78 -2.59 6.02 1.61
CA ASP A 78 -3.59 5.39 0.75
C ASP A 78 -2.95 4.33 -0.15
N PHE A 79 -1.77 4.64 -0.73
CA PHE A 79 -1.00 3.66 -1.48
C PHE A 79 -0.63 2.44 -0.62
N CYS A 80 -0.22 2.64 0.63
CA CYS A 80 0.07 1.55 1.58
C CYS A 80 -1.15 0.68 1.90
N LYS A 81 -2.30 1.30 2.14
CA LYS A 81 -3.56 0.57 2.43
C LYS A 81 -3.98 -0.32 1.27
N LEU A 82 -3.84 0.16 0.04
CA LEU A 82 -4.27 -0.59 -1.16
C LEU A 82 -3.45 -1.85 -1.40
N TYR A 83 -2.11 -1.75 -1.46
CA TYR A 83 -1.29 -2.93 -1.76
C TYR A 83 -1.31 -3.95 -0.60
N THR A 84 -1.42 -3.47 0.65
CA THR A 84 -1.51 -4.33 1.83
C THR A 84 -2.84 -5.08 1.85
N GLY A 85 -3.95 -4.37 1.60
CA GLY A 85 -5.28 -4.95 1.57
C GLY A 85 -5.43 -6.03 0.49
N ALA A 86 -4.84 -5.81 -0.69
CA ALA A 86 -4.80 -6.80 -1.76
C ALA A 86 -4.08 -8.10 -1.36
N SER A 87 -2.97 -7.96 -0.64
CA SER A 87 -2.17 -9.10 -0.15
C SER A 87 -2.91 -9.87 0.94
N LEU A 88 -3.54 -9.18 1.90
CA LEU A 88 -4.33 -9.79 2.97
C LEU A 88 -5.58 -10.51 2.46
N LEU A 89 -6.30 -9.91 1.50
CA LEU A 89 -7.45 -10.56 0.86
C LEU A 89 -7.02 -11.86 0.17
N SER A 90 -5.91 -11.82 -0.57
CA SER A 90 -5.38 -12.98 -1.28
C SER A 90 -4.99 -14.11 -0.31
N ALA A 91 -4.30 -13.78 0.79
CA ALA A 91 -3.93 -14.75 1.82
C ALA A 91 -5.16 -15.38 2.49
N THR A 92 -6.16 -14.56 2.85
CA THR A 92 -7.44 -15.03 3.41
C THR A 92 -8.13 -16.01 2.46
N LYS A 93 -8.17 -15.70 1.16
CA LYS A 93 -8.76 -16.58 0.15
C LYS A 93 -8.03 -17.91 -0.03
N ILE A 94 -6.71 -17.92 0.12
CA ILE A 94 -5.91 -19.15 0.05
C ILE A 94 -6.16 -20.03 1.28
N ASN A 95 -6.24 -19.41 2.47
CA ASN A 95 -6.47 -20.13 3.73
C ASN A 95 -7.88 -20.73 3.85
N HIS A 96 -8.87 -20.13 3.20
CA HIS A 96 -10.27 -20.54 3.23
C HIS A 96 -10.76 -21.10 1.89
N LYS A 97 -9.90 -21.86 1.20
CA LYS A 97 -10.30 -22.64 0.01
C LYS A 97 -11.23 -23.78 0.37
#